data_AF-A0A7W0VQQ1-F1
#
_entry.id   AF-A0A7W0VQQ1-F1
#
_cell.length_a   1.000
_cell.length_b   1.000
_cell.length_c   1.000
_cell.angle_alpha   90.00
_cell.angle_beta   90.00
_cell.angle_gamma   90.00
#
_symmetry.space_group_name_H-M   'P 1'
#
loop_
_entity.id
_entity.type
_entity.pdbx_description
1 polymer ?
#
loop_
_entity_poly.entity_id
_entity_poly.type
_entity_poly.pdbx_seq_one_letter_code
_entity_poly.pdbx_strand_id
1 'polypeptide(L)'
;MAPTAGEYAQDIAALCDCVSRSGADKGEEDARALTIANWLSANLKTPESRKFLVEIQPLVGDAKANRLDAEAKRVGLSGCALAAEWRAPAVN
;
A
#
# COMPACT_ATOMS: atom_id res chain seq x y z
N MET A 1 9.09 17.35 -13.75
CA MET A 1 8.17 18.07 -12.85
C MET A 1 8.10 17.25 -11.57
N ALA A 2 8.37 17.87 -10.41
CA ALA A 2 8.18 17.17 -9.14
C ALA A 2 6.68 16.94 -8.92
N PRO A 3 6.27 15.77 -8.41
CA PRO A 3 4.88 15.53 -8.08
C PRO A 3 4.42 16.50 -7.00
N THR A 4 3.17 16.92 -7.08
CA THR A 4 2.56 17.75 -6.06
C THR A 4 2.28 16.92 -4.82
N ALA A 5 2.25 17.56 -3.64
CA ALA A 5 1.90 16.90 -2.39
C ALA A 5 0.53 16.20 -2.45
N GLY A 6 -0.40 16.72 -3.26
CA GLY A 6 -1.72 16.11 -3.49
C GLY A 6 -1.65 14.79 -4.27
N GLU A 7 -0.82 14.71 -5.31
CA GLU A 7 -0.63 13.46 -6.08
C GLU A 7 -0.01 12.37 -5.22
N TYR A 8 0.95 12.73 -4.36
CA TYR A 8 1.54 11.78 -3.43
C TYR A 8 0.53 11.27 -2.39
N ALA A 9 -0.30 12.15 -1.83
CA ALA A 9 -1.35 11.73 -0.90
C ALA A 9 -2.38 10.80 -1.58
N GLN A 10 -2.73 11.07 -2.84
CA GLN A 10 -3.59 10.20 -3.64
C GLN A 10 -2.97 8.83 -3.90
N ASP A 11 -1.68 8.80 -4.20
CA ASP A 11 -0.92 7.57 -4.37
C ASP A 11 -0.90 6.72 -3.07
N ILE A 12 -0.69 7.35 -1.92
CA ILE A 12 -0.73 6.65 -0.62
C ILE A 12 -2.14 6.18 -0.29
N ALA A 13 -3.19 6.95 -0.59
CA ALA A 13 -4.57 6.50 -0.45
C ALA A 13 -4.86 5.28 -1.34
N ALA A 14 -4.43 5.34 -2.61
CA ALA A 14 -4.52 4.23 -3.53
C ALA A 14 -3.75 2.99 -3.04
N LEU A 15 -2.59 3.18 -2.41
CA LEU A 15 -1.80 2.13 -1.80
C LEU A 15 -2.51 1.49 -0.60
N CYS A 16 -3.16 2.30 0.23
CA CYS A 16 -3.90 1.79 1.39
C CYS A 16 -5.14 0.98 1.01
N ASP A 17 -5.76 1.27 -0.12
CA ASP A 17 -6.93 0.55 -0.64
C ASP A 17 -6.59 -0.41 -1.79
N CYS A 18 -5.30 -0.72 -1.99
CA CYS A 18 -4.84 -1.43 -3.19
C CYS A 18 -5.42 -2.85 -3.31
N VAL A 19 -5.70 -3.53 -2.20
CA VAL A 19 -6.30 -4.88 -2.21
C VAL A 19 -7.67 -4.84 -2.88
N SER A 20 -8.57 -3.99 -2.38
CA SER A 20 -9.92 -3.83 -2.94
C SER A 20 -9.89 -3.26 -4.35
N ARG A 21 -8.99 -2.29 -4.62
CA ARG A 21 -8.87 -1.65 -5.93
C ARG A 21 -8.25 -2.54 -7.01
N SER A 22 -7.36 -3.44 -6.63
CA SER A 22 -6.78 -4.43 -7.54
C SER A 22 -7.67 -5.66 -7.75
N GLY A 23 -8.70 -5.83 -6.93
CA GLY A 23 -9.55 -7.02 -6.90
C GLY A 23 -8.86 -8.24 -6.28
N ALA A 24 -7.73 -8.02 -5.60
CA ALA A 24 -6.97 -9.10 -4.96
C ALA A 24 -7.70 -9.70 -3.75
N ASP A 25 -8.77 -9.06 -3.25
CA ASP A 25 -9.72 -9.64 -2.28
C ASP A 25 -10.60 -10.75 -2.87
N LYS A 26 -10.74 -10.81 -4.20
CA LYS A 26 -11.61 -11.76 -4.92
C LYS A 26 -10.83 -12.81 -5.73
N GLY A 27 -9.51 -12.70 -5.75
CA GLY A 27 -8.61 -13.58 -6.49
C GLY A 27 -8.07 -14.72 -5.65
N GLU A 28 -7.21 -15.53 -6.26
CA GLU A 28 -6.47 -16.59 -5.57
C GLU A 28 -5.44 -15.98 -4.60
N GLU A 29 -5.34 -16.53 -3.37
CA GLU A 29 -4.43 -16.05 -2.33
C GLU A 29 -2.97 -16.06 -2.79
N ASP A 30 -2.55 -17.09 -3.54
CA ASP A 30 -1.19 -17.19 -4.09
C ASP A 30 -0.88 -16.10 -5.13
N ALA A 31 -1.89 -15.66 -5.89
CA ALA A 31 -1.76 -14.60 -6.89
C ALA A 31 -1.97 -13.20 -6.29
N ARG A 32 -2.44 -13.10 -5.04
CA ARG A 32 -2.85 -11.86 -4.37
C ARG A 32 -1.70 -10.85 -4.31
N ALA A 33 -0.53 -11.28 -3.84
CA ALA A 33 0.63 -10.42 -3.69
C ALA A 33 1.10 -9.85 -5.04
N LEU A 34 1.12 -10.69 -6.08
CA LEU A 34 1.51 -10.28 -7.44
C LEU A 34 0.47 -9.33 -8.06
N THR A 35 -0.81 -9.59 -7.84
CA THR A 35 -1.92 -8.75 -8.33
C THR A 35 -1.86 -7.36 -7.73
N ILE A 36 -1.64 -7.25 -6.42
CA ILE A 36 -1.44 -5.98 -5.72
C ILE A 36 -0.20 -5.26 -6.25
N ALA A 37 0.94 -5.96 -6.37
CA ALA A 37 2.19 -5.37 -6.85
C ALA A 37 2.08 -4.82 -8.29
N ASN A 38 1.43 -5.56 -9.19
CA ASN A 38 1.18 -5.13 -10.56
C ASN A 38 0.27 -3.91 -10.60
N TRP A 39 -0.84 -3.94 -9.85
CA TRP A 39 -1.77 -2.83 -9.80
C TRP A 39 -1.11 -1.56 -9.26
N LEU A 40 -0.34 -1.66 -8.17
CA LEU A 40 0.39 -0.55 -7.60
C LEU A 40 1.40 0.04 -8.58
N SER A 41 2.15 -0.82 -9.28
CA SER A 41 3.12 -0.38 -10.28
C SER A 41 2.48 0.42 -11.42
N ALA A 42 1.25 0.08 -11.80
CA ALA A 42 0.48 0.76 -12.84
C ALA A 42 -0.26 2.02 -12.36
N ASN A 43 -0.64 2.09 -11.08
CA ASN A 43 -1.51 3.15 -10.55
C ASN A 43 -0.77 4.24 -9.75
N LEU A 44 0.41 3.94 -9.22
CA LEU A 44 1.22 4.94 -8.52
C LEU A 44 1.92 5.86 -9.52
N LYS A 45 1.69 7.16 -9.38
CA LYS A 45 2.17 8.16 -10.33
C LYS A 45 3.50 8.75 -9.89
N THR A 46 3.71 8.91 -8.59
CA THR A 46 4.87 9.61 -8.06
C THR A 46 6.08 8.69 -7.86
N PRO A 47 7.31 9.18 -8.06
CA PRO A 47 8.52 8.43 -7.72
C PRO A 47 8.64 8.15 -6.20
N GLU A 48 8.12 9.01 -5.34
CA GLU A 48 8.18 8.86 -3.88
C GLU A 48 7.30 7.70 -3.40
N SER A 49 6.13 7.48 -4.01
CA SER A 49 5.25 6.35 -3.66
C SER A 49 5.88 5.02 -4.08
N ARG A 50 6.52 4.99 -5.25
CA ARG A 50 7.35 3.84 -5.68
C ARG A 50 8.53 3.58 -4.74
N LYS A 51 9.24 4.62 -4.30
CA LYS A 51 10.32 4.48 -3.32
C LYS A 51 9.80 3.91 -2.00
N PHE A 52 8.68 4.45 -1.51
CA PHE A 52 8.04 3.95 -0.30
C PHE A 52 7.65 2.47 -0.42
N LEU A 53 7.15 2.02 -1.57
CA LEU A 53 6.88 0.60 -1.81
C LEU A 53 8.12 -0.28 -1.64
N VAL A 54 9.25 0.13 -2.21
CA VAL A 54 10.51 -0.61 -2.08
C VAL A 54 10.96 -0.64 -0.62
N GLU A 55 10.80 0.45 0.13
CA GLU A 55 11.13 0.52 1.56
C GLU A 55 10.28 -0.45 2.40
N ILE A 56 9.01 -0.64 2.06
CA ILE A 56 8.11 -1.53 2.82
C ILE A 56 8.08 -2.97 2.31
N GLN A 57 8.68 -3.28 1.16
CA GLN A 57 8.76 -4.66 0.64
C GLN A 57 9.41 -5.65 1.61
N PRO A 58 10.56 -5.36 2.26
CA PRO A 58 11.20 -6.30 3.19
C PRO A 58 10.49 -6.38 4.54
N LEU A 59 9.57 -5.45 4.83
CA LEU A 59 8.81 -5.47 6.08
C LEU A 59 7.69 -6.51 6.01
N VAL A 60 7.40 -7.14 7.14
CA VAL A 60 6.30 -8.10 7.29
C VAL A 60 5.56 -7.85 8.60
N GLY A 61 4.34 -8.36 8.70
CA GLY A 61 3.50 -8.25 9.90
C GLY A 61 3.33 -6.80 10.38
N ASP A 62 3.43 -6.62 11.70
CA ASP A 62 3.28 -5.33 12.37
C ASP A 62 4.26 -4.25 11.88
N ALA A 63 5.48 -4.60 11.51
CA ALA A 63 6.46 -3.62 11.04
C ALA A 63 5.98 -2.95 9.74
N LYS A 64 5.41 -3.73 8.82
CA LYS A 64 4.82 -3.23 7.58
C LYS A 64 3.56 -2.44 7.85
N ALA A 65 2.68 -2.95 8.69
CA ALA A 65 1.46 -2.26 9.07
C ALA A 65 1.74 -0.88 9.69
N ASN A 66 2.68 -0.80 10.62
CA ASN A 66 3.02 0.44 11.29
C ASN A 66 3.64 1.45 10.30
N ARG A 67 4.46 0.99 9.36
CA ARG A 67 5.04 1.88 8.35
C ARG A 67 3.98 2.43 7.38
N LEU A 68 3.04 1.59 6.95
CA LEU A 68 1.89 1.97 6.13
C LEU A 68 1.00 3.00 6.83
N ASP A 69 0.65 2.75 8.09
CA ASP A 69 -0.21 3.62 8.89
C ASP A 69 0.45 4.97 9.20
N ALA A 70 1.74 4.96 9.52
CA ALA A 70 2.51 6.18 9.73
C ALA A 70 2.58 7.04 8.45
N GLU A 71 2.76 6.41 7.29
CA GLU A 71 2.82 7.12 6.02
C GLU A 71 1.47 7.71 5.63
N ALA A 72 0.39 6.94 5.82
CA ALA A 72 -0.98 7.40 5.61
C ALA A 72 -1.28 8.63 6.47
N LYS A 73 -0.93 8.59 7.76
CA LYS A 73 -1.08 9.75 8.67
C LYS A 73 -0.22 10.93 8.24
N ARG A 74 1.01 10.69 7.78
CA ARG A 74 1.93 11.75 7.31
C ARG A 74 1.34 12.55 6.15
N VAL A 75 0.57 11.90 5.26
CA VAL A 75 -0.11 12.56 4.13
C VAL A 75 -1.53 13.05 4.47
N GLY A 76 -1.97 12.93 5.71
CA GLY A 76 -3.26 13.43 6.19
C GLY A 76 -4.43 12.45 6.10
N LEU A 77 -4.18 11.16 5.84
CA LEU A 77 -5.20 10.11 5.91
C LEU A 77 -5.40 9.67 7.37
N SER A 78 -6.63 9.26 7.71
CA SER A 78 -6.95 8.80 9.07
C SER A 78 -6.36 7.43 9.42
N GLY A 79 -6.02 6.64 8.41
CA GLY A 79 -5.41 5.31 8.56
C GLY A 79 -5.24 4.62 7.21
N CYS A 80 -4.76 3.38 7.26
CA CYS A 80 -4.50 2.57 6.08
C CYS A 80 -5.18 1.20 6.20
N ALA A 81 -6.15 0.89 5.33
CA ALA A 81 -6.87 -0.40 5.38
C ALA A 81 -5.91 -1.57 5.20
N LEU A 82 -4.97 -1.46 4.25
CA LEU A 82 -3.90 -2.43 4.06
C LEU A 82 -3.09 -2.66 5.34
N ALA A 83 -2.84 -1.64 6.16
CA ALA A 83 -2.10 -1.82 7.41
C ALA A 83 -2.84 -2.74 8.39
N ALA A 84 -4.18 -2.68 8.45
CA ALA A 84 -4.96 -3.57 9.29
C ALA A 84 -4.81 -5.04 8.85
N GLU A 85 -4.74 -5.28 7.54
CA GLU A 85 -4.52 -6.63 6.99
C GLU A 85 -3.14 -7.20 7.33
N TRP A 86 -2.10 -6.36 7.35
CA TRP A 86 -0.75 -6.79 7.79
C TRP A 86 -0.63 -6.97 9.31
N ARG A 87 -1.49 -6.33 10.11
CA ARG A 87 -1.57 -6.59 11.57
C ARG A 87 -2.33 -7.86 11.90
N ALA A 88 -3.30 -8.22 11.06
CA ALA A 88 -3.94 -9.52 11.21
C ALA A 88 -2.82 -10.57 11.11
N PRO A 89 -2.66 -11.46 12.10
CA PRO A 89 -1.72 -12.55 11.95
C PRO A 89 -2.10 -13.29 10.68
N ALA A 90 -1.16 -13.45 9.76
CA ALA A 90 -1.31 -14.39 8.65
C ALA A 90 -1.68 -15.72 9.30
N VAL A 91 -2.97 -16.06 9.26
CA VAL A 91 -3.46 -17.36 9.71
C VAL A 91 -2.94 -18.30 8.65
N ASN A 92 -1.88 -18.99 9.04
CA ASN A 92 -1.12 -19.97 8.27
C ASN A 92 -2.01 -21.09 7.73
#